data_AF-A0A9E1L0S4-F1
#
_entry.id   AF-A0A9E1L0S4-F1
#
_cell.length_a   1.000
_cell.length_b   1.000
_cell.length_c   1.000
_cell.angle_alpha   90.00
_cell.angle_beta   90.00
_cell.angle_gamma   90.00
#
_symmetry.space_group_name_H-M   'P 1'
#
loop_
_entity.id
_entity.type
_entity.pdbx_description
1 polymer ?
#
loop_
_entity_poly.entity_id
_entity_poly.type
_entity_poly.pdbx_seq_one_letter_code
_entity_poly.pdbx_strand_id
1 'polypeptide(L)'
;MAEISDEDRRKKIKDALDGKGQEMELASQAYLKELEGILELFPGEPSFIGKQLEYPKIKKEGILKRKKRAPGIIQMIQLREEVHKFFENKGVINVRGQLQGLLKEFPDNPDIRALNAIQTYNDTLQSGLDEKKILVIQHALKEVALALHNGGLTIFNATWFIRIYLKYIETLNVKYKRHFATTVRHYNKKIQDISKDIHGRQMCMMAMYQLKENLGNLSLLNTRLHGSSFITEALTDLELEKAANAFQNGDEEKKVSGNKKANHIIFVTMTLCLIFAKIPILKNLIKDTLKKIKDTSRDLILQKKMILNAQRVSEYQFAIARGDQKAASHIATIIYEKSLNTIKEYLENAILYKNFEVDPFIKAAWIAKDSHQLFTETTVKQHLEKGKELLDIVLGERCQFKGSYEAAKNLQAEILYLMTMPEEMQRY
;
A
#
# COMPACT_ATOMS: atom_id res chain seq x y z
N MET A 1 7.17 -45.04 60.36
CA MET A 1 6.95 -44.30 59.09
C MET A 1 5.48 -44.46 58.77
N ALA A 2 4.70 -43.37 58.74
CA ALA A 2 3.27 -43.45 58.43
C ALA A 2 3.11 -43.73 56.93
N GLU A 3 2.47 -44.85 56.59
CA GLU A 3 2.10 -45.17 55.22
C GLU A 3 1.07 -44.14 54.72
N ILE A 4 1.44 -43.38 53.71
CA ILE A 4 0.50 -42.47 53.02
C ILE A 4 -0.56 -43.34 52.36
N SER A 5 -1.84 -43.11 52.70
CA SER A 5 -2.95 -43.88 52.14
C SER A 5 -3.01 -43.71 50.62
N ASP A 6 -3.46 -44.75 49.90
CA ASP A 6 -3.61 -44.71 48.44
C ASP A 6 -4.57 -43.60 47.97
N GLU A 7 -5.47 -43.16 48.84
CA GLU A 7 -6.40 -42.06 48.58
C GLU A 7 -5.68 -40.70 48.56
N ASP A 8 -4.74 -40.48 49.47
CA ASP A 8 -3.88 -39.28 49.49
C ASP A 8 -2.92 -39.24 48.30
N ARG A 9 -2.42 -40.39 47.83
CA ARG A 9 -1.61 -40.47 46.60
C ARG A 9 -2.43 -40.12 45.37
N ARG A 10 -3.65 -40.64 45.24
CA ARG A 10 -4.56 -40.32 44.13
C ARG A 10 -4.95 -38.85 44.10
N LYS A 11 -5.21 -38.26 45.28
CA LYS A 11 -5.51 -36.83 45.42
C LYS A 11 -4.33 -35.96 44.98
N LYS A 12 -3.11 -36.25 45.43
CA LYS A 12 -1.90 -35.51 45.01
C LYS A 12 -1.62 -35.60 43.50
N ILE A 13 -1.86 -36.76 42.89
CA ILE A 13 -1.71 -36.94 41.43
C ILE A 13 -2.76 -36.11 40.68
N LYS A 14 -4.01 -36.12 41.14
CA LYS A 14 -5.10 -35.33 40.55
C LYS A 14 -4.82 -33.83 40.67
N ASP A 15 -4.44 -33.35 41.85
CA ASP A 15 -4.12 -31.94 42.08
C ASP A 15 -2.92 -31.48 41.23
N ALA A 16 -1.92 -32.35 41.00
CA ALA A 16 -0.79 -32.06 40.11
C ALA A 16 -1.18 -32.04 38.63
N LEU A 17 -2.11 -32.89 38.20
CA LEU A 17 -2.65 -32.89 36.83
C LEU A 17 -3.54 -31.67 36.59
N ASP A 18 -4.40 -31.33 37.55
CA ASP A 18 -5.27 -30.16 37.51
C ASP A 18 -4.43 -28.86 37.53
N GLY A 19 -3.37 -28.81 38.34
CA GLY A 19 -2.41 -27.69 38.36
C GLY A 19 -1.67 -27.51 37.03
N LYS A 20 -1.18 -28.60 36.42
CA LYS A 20 -0.58 -28.55 35.08
C LYS A 20 -1.58 -28.13 34.00
N GLY A 21 -2.84 -28.55 34.12
CA GLY A 21 -3.94 -28.12 33.24
C GLY A 21 -4.17 -26.61 33.32
N GLN A 22 -4.22 -26.06 34.53
CA GLN A 22 -4.37 -24.61 34.76
C GLN A 22 -3.18 -23.81 34.24
N GLU A 23 -1.94 -24.28 34.46
CA GLU A 23 -0.74 -23.63 33.92
C GLU A 23 -0.73 -23.60 32.38
N MET A 24 -1.08 -24.73 31.75
CA MET A 24 -1.20 -24.82 30.28
C MET A 24 -2.32 -23.91 29.74
N GLU A 25 -3.41 -23.74 30.47
CA GLU A 25 -4.49 -22.84 30.08
C GLU A 25 -4.08 -21.37 30.19
N LEU A 26 -3.44 -20.97 31.28
CA LEU A 26 -2.90 -19.61 31.44
C LEU A 26 -1.84 -19.29 30.37
N ALA A 27 -0.95 -20.24 30.06
CA ALA A 27 0.02 -20.09 28.99
C ALA A 27 -0.64 -19.95 27.61
N SER A 28 -1.69 -20.74 27.33
CA SER A 28 -2.50 -20.59 26.11
C SER A 28 -3.18 -19.23 26.02
N GLN A 29 -3.74 -18.72 27.13
CA GLN A 29 -4.38 -17.40 27.17
C GLN A 29 -3.38 -16.27 26.93
N ALA A 30 -2.20 -16.34 27.55
CA ALA A 30 -1.12 -15.37 27.32
C ALA A 30 -0.66 -15.38 25.86
N TYR A 31 -0.51 -16.58 25.27
CA TYR A 31 -0.12 -16.70 23.87
C TYR A 31 -1.21 -16.23 22.91
N LEU A 32 -2.49 -16.52 23.18
CA LEU A 32 -3.62 -15.98 22.40
C LEU A 32 -3.57 -14.45 22.35
N LYS A 33 -3.35 -13.79 23.49
CA LYS A 33 -3.21 -12.33 23.56
C LYS A 33 -2.03 -11.81 22.74
N GLU A 34 -0.91 -12.54 22.72
CA GLU A 34 0.23 -12.20 21.86
C GLU A 34 -0.13 -12.31 20.37
N LEU A 35 -0.82 -13.40 19.97
CA LEU A 35 -1.24 -13.60 18.59
C LEU A 35 -2.24 -12.53 18.14
N GLU A 36 -3.20 -12.15 18.99
CA GLU A 36 -4.11 -11.02 18.74
C GLU A 36 -3.33 -9.72 18.52
N GLY A 37 -2.34 -9.42 19.36
CA GLY A 37 -1.47 -8.27 19.19
C GLY A 37 -0.67 -8.30 17.88
N ILE A 38 -0.27 -9.47 17.39
CA ILE A 38 0.42 -9.63 16.10
C ILE A 38 -0.52 -9.40 14.93
N LEU A 39 -1.79 -9.82 15.05
CA LEU A 39 -2.81 -9.53 14.05
C LEU A 39 -2.99 -8.01 13.90
N GLU A 40 -3.02 -7.25 14.99
CA GLU A 40 -3.14 -5.77 14.96
C GLU A 40 -2.01 -5.05 14.21
N LEU A 41 -0.85 -5.70 14.01
CA LEU A 41 0.26 -5.13 13.24
C LEU A 41 0.02 -5.14 11.72
N PHE A 42 -1.02 -5.80 11.23
CA PHE A 42 -1.25 -5.92 9.79
C PHE A 42 -1.69 -4.58 9.15
N PRO A 43 -0.93 -4.02 8.17
CA PRO A 43 -1.25 -2.75 7.52
C PRO A 43 -2.22 -2.95 6.34
N GLY A 44 -3.32 -3.66 6.58
CA GLY A 44 -4.30 -4.04 5.57
C GLY A 44 -5.37 -2.99 5.28
N GLU A 45 -5.52 -1.97 6.12
CA GLU A 45 -6.63 -1.01 6.07
C GLU A 45 -6.16 0.39 6.49
N PRO A 46 -6.84 1.47 6.06
CA PRO A 46 -6.51 2.85 6.46
C PRO A 46 -6.49 3.09 7.99
N SER A 47 -7.29 2.33 8.74
CA SER A 47 -7.34 2.39 10.20
C SER A 47 -6.01 2.06 10.88
N PHE A 48 -5.07 1.43 10.17
CA PHE A 48 -3.72 1.18 10.65
C PHE A 48 -3.00 2.47 11.06
N ILE A 49 -3.18 3.57 10.31
CA ILE A 49 -2.53 4.87 10.63
C ILE A 49 -3.07 5.42 11.94
N GLY A 50 -4.39 5.33 12.14
CA GLY A 50 -5.09 5.81 13.32
C GLY A 50 -6.51 6.25 12.97
N LYS A 51 -7.31 6.60 13.99
CA LYS A 51 -8.68 7.11 13.80
C LYS A 51 -8.71 8.55 13.28
N GLN A 52 -7.69 9.35 13.60
CA GLN A 52 -7.56 10.74 13.16
C GLN A 52 -6.42 10.82 12.14
N LEU A 53 -6.75 11.29 10.94
CA LEU A 53 -5.79 11.47 9.84
C LEU A 53 -5.28 12.92 9.73
N GLU A 54 -5.75 13.80 10.59
CA GLU A 54 -5.29 15.19 10.68
C GLU A 54 -4.45 15.40 11.94
N TYR A 55 -3.40 16.20 11.84
CA TYR A 55 -2.68 16.65 13.04
C TYR A 55 -3.58 17.52 13.92
N PRO A 56 -3.56 17.33 15.24
CA PRO A 56 -4.35 18.15 16.15
C PRO A 56 -3.91 19.60 16.03
N LYS A 57 -4.82 20.49 15.60
CA LYS A 57 -4.53 21.93 15.51
C LYS A 57 -4.28 22.45 16.93
N ILE A 58 -3.02 22.76 17.25
CA ILE A 58 -2.72 23.37 18.54
C ILE A 58 -3.33 24.76 18.58
N LYS A 59 -4.36 24.94 19.42
CA LYS A 59 -4.89 26.27 19.76
C LYS A 59 -3.75 27.04 20.41
N LYS A 60 -3.22 28.05 19.71
CA LYS A 60 -2.18 28.92 20.24
C LYS A 60 -2.78 29.77 21.37
N GLU A 61 -2.59 29.33 22.60
CA GLU A 61 -2.88 30.15 23.77
C GLU A 61 -1.80 31.24 23.91
N GLY A 62 -2.23 32.51 23.93
CA GLY A 62 -1.41 33.67 24.30
C GLY A 62 -1.26 34.73 23.21
N ILE A 63 -1.68 35.96 23.53
CA ILE A 63 -1.71 37.16 22.66
C ILE A 63 -0.30 37.74 22.37
N LEU A 64 0.78 37.20 22.97
CA LEU A 64 2.13 37.78 22.89
C LEU A 64 3.24 36.90 22.28
N LYS A 65 2.96 35.67 21.79
CA LYS A 65 3.99 34.89 21.10
C LYS A 65 4.11 35.35 19.65
N ARG A 66 5.17 36.10 19.32
CA ARG A 66 5.58 36.36 17.92
C ARG A 66 5.46 35.06 17.13
N LYS A 67 4.68 35.06 16.04
CA LYS A 67 4.55 33.89 15.16
C LYS A 67 5.93 33.58 14.58
N LYS A 68 6.65 32.62 15.18
CA LYS A 68 7.85 32.05 14.56
C LYS A 68 7.43 31.52 13.19
N ARG A 69 8.16 31.91 12.14
CA ARG A 69 7.93 31.41 10.79
C ARG A 69 8.43 29.97 10.73
N ALA A 70 7.64 29.09 10.13
CA ALA A 70 8.07 27.73 9.85
C ALA A 70 9.38 27.74 9.03
N PRO A 71 10.20 26.67 9.10
CA PRO A 71 11.38 26.52 8.28
C PRO A 71 11.10 26.82 6.81
N GLY A 72 11.96 27.64 6.21
CA GLY A 72 11.87 27.94 4.78
C GLY A 72 12.27 26.73 3.92
N ILE A 73 11.95 26.78 2.63
CA ILE A 73 12.22 25.70 1.66
C ILE A 73 13.70 25.29 1.65
N ILE A 74 14.62 26.26 1.70
CA ILE A 74 16.08 25.99 1.71
C ILE A 74 16.49 25.17 2.93
N GLN A 75 15.98 25.53 4.12
CA GLN A 75 16.27 24.78 5.35
C GLN A 75 15.71 23.35 5.27
N MET A 76 14.52 23.19 4.67
CA MET A 76 13.92 21.87 4.46
C MET A 76 14.69 21.00 3.47
N ILE A 77 15.29 21.61 2.43
CA ILE A 77 16.19 20.91 1.49
C ILE A 77 17.43 20.40 2.22
N GLN A 78 18.09 21.28 2.99
CA GLN A 78 19.28 20.92 3.76
C GLN A 78 18.98 19.77 4.72
N LEU A 79 17.86 19.83 5.47
CA LEU A 79 17.47 18.76 6.38
C LEU A 79 17.24 17.42 5.65
N ARG A 80 16.66 17.42 4.44
CA ARG A 80 16.47 16.21 3.64
C ARG A 80 17.80 15.60 3.21
N GLU A 81 18.72 16.43 2.72
CA GLU A 81 20.06 16.00 2.33
C GLU A 81 20.81 15.40 3.52
N GLU A 82 20.70 16.02 4.68
CA GLU A 82 21.36 15.57 5.91
C GLU A 82 20.78 14.23 6.41
N VAL A 83 19.46 14.06 6.41
CA VAL A 83 18.82 12.76 6.69
C VAL A 83 19.25 11.69 5.68
N HIS A 84 19.45 12.06 4.41
CA HIS A 84 19.90 11.14 3.37
C HIS A 84 21.38 10.73 3.56
N LYS A 85 22.28 11.68 3.84
CA LYS A 85 23.69 11.41 4.14
C LYS A 85 23.86 10.50 5.35
N PHE A 86 23.05 10.70 6.39
CA PHE A 86 23.04 9.82 7.57
C PHE A 86 22.74 8.37 7.18
N PHE A 87 21.73 8.15 6.33
CA PHE A 87 21.39 6.82 5.82
C PHE A 87 22.53 6.20 5.00
N GLU A 88 23.23 6.99 4.20
CA GLU A 88 24.38 6.52 3.40
C GLU A 88 25.67 6.35 4.22
N ASN A 89 25.64 6.58 5.54
CA ASN A 89 26.81 6.58 6.43
C ASN A 89 27.92 7.57 5.99
N LYS A 90 27.58 8.65 5.27
CA LYS A 90 28.54 9.62 4.71
C LYS A 90 28.97 10.73 5.70
N GLY A 91 29.00 10.42 7.00
CA GLY A 91 29.43 11.34 8.08
C GLY A 91 28.36 11.56 9.16
N VAL A 92 28.78 12.14 10.29
CA VAL A 92 27.91 12.41 11.46
C VAL A 92 27.61 13.89 11.57
N ILE A 93 26.35 14.26 11.31
CA ILE A 93 25.80 15.59 11.60
C ILE A 93 24.68 15.40 12.63
N ASN A 94 24.54 16.33 13.59
CA ASN A 94 23.53 16.28 14.67
C ASN A 94 22.12 16.62 14.14
N VAL A 95 21.65 15.89 13.13
CA VAL A 95 20.34 16.06 12.50
C VAL A 95 19.22 15.73 13.48
N ARG A 96 19.44 14.75 14.37
CA ARG A 96 18.47 14.34 15.40
C ARG A 96 18.11 15.50 16.32
N GLY A 97 19.11 16.19 16.87
CA GLY A 97 18.88 17.34 17.75
C GLY A 97 18.15 18.49 17.04
N GLN A 98 18.50 18.74 15.79
CA GLN A 98 17.85 19.77 14.96
C GLN A 98 16.37 19.45 14.71
N LEU A 99 16.06 18.23 14.27
CA LEU A 99 14.68 17.79 14.01
C LEU A 99 13.82 17.79 15.28
N GLN A 100 14.36 17.34 16.41
CA GLN A 100 13.65 17.39 17.69
C GLN A 100 13.39 18.83 18.16
N GLY A 101 14.36 19.73 17.98
CA GLY A 101 14.18 21.16 18.26
C GLY A 101 13.08 21.77 17.40
N LEU A 102 13.12 21.50 16.09
CA LEU A 102 12.12 21.97 15.14
C LEU A 102 10.73 21.39 15.40
N LEU A 103 10.63 20.12 15.79
CA LEU A 103 9.35 19.49 16.10
C LEU A 103 8.71 20.06 17.38
N LYS A 104 9.51 20.49 18.37
CA LYS A 104 9.01 21.23 19.54
C LYS A 104 8.43 22.59 19.15
N GLU A 105 9.03 23.26 18.17
CA GLU A 105 8.60 24.58 17.71
C GLU A 105 7.43 24.54 16.71
N PHE A 106 7.43 23.52 15.84
CA PHE A 106 6.47 23.33 14.75
C PHE A 106 5.89 21.92 14.78
N PRO A 107 5.17 21.56 15.85
CA PRO A 107 4.67 20.20 16.06
C PRO A 107 3.65 19.74 15.04
N ASP A 108 3.01 20.63 14.28
CA ASP A 108 2.01 20.27 13.27
C ASP A 108 2.57 20.32 11.84
N ASN A 109 3.88 20.54 11.67
CA ASN A 109 4.49 20.59 10.35
C ASN A 109 4.70 19.17 9.79
N PRO A 110 4.07 18.82 8.66
CA PRO A 110 4.10 17.46 8.13
C PRO A 110 5.49 17.04 7.67
N ASP A 111 6.26 17.93 7.03
CA ASP A 111 7.60 17.58 6.54
C ASP A 111 8.58 17.34 7.70
N ILE A 112 8.54 18.16 8.76
CA ILE A 112 9.41 17.98 9.93
C ILE A 112 9.11 16.65 10.63
N ARG A 113 7.81 16.31 10.77
CA ARG A 113 7.38 15.01 11.31
C ARG A 113 7.86 13.84 10.44
N ALA A 114 7.68 13.93 9.13
CA ALA A 114 8.16 12.92 8.20
C ALA A 114 9.68 12.72 8.34
N LEU A 115 10.46 13.80 8.35
CA LEU A 115 11.91 13.72 8.50
C LEU A 115 12.34 13.12 9.83
N ASN A 116 11.70 13.49 10.94
CA ASN A 116 11.97 12.91 12.25
C ASN A 116 11.65 11.41 12.29
N ALA A 117 10.55 10.98 11.66
CA ALA A 117 10.18 9.58 11.53
C ALA A 117 11.18 8.79 10.65
N ILE A 118 11.62 9.37 9.53
CA ILE A 118 12.65 8.79 8.66
C ILE A 118 13.98 8.64 9.42
N GLN A 119 14.40 9.66 10.17
CA GLN A 119 15.61 9.58 10.98
C GLN A 119 15.50 8.49 12.06
N THR A 120 14.34 8.38 12.73
CA THR A 120 14.07 7.32 13.71
C THR A 120 14.17 5.92 13.08
N TYR A 121 13.66 5.77 11.85
CA TYR A 121 13.81 4.54 11.08
C TYR A 121 15.29 4.24 10.75
N ASN A 122 16.05 5.23 10.30
CA ASN A 122 17.48 5.06 9.99
C ASN A 122 18.29 4.67 11.24
N ASP A 123 18.03 5.32 12.38
CA ASP A 123 18.61 4.97 13.67
C ASP A 123 18.33 3.49 14.03
N THR A 124 17.12 3.01 13.69
CA THR A 124 16.68 1.64 13.96
C THR A 124 17.45 0.61 13.13
N LEU A 125 17.76 0.93 11.86
CA LEU A 125 18.55 0.04 10.98
C LEU A 125 19.99 -0.17 11.46
N GLN A 126 20.56 0.83 12.14
CA GLN A 126 21.91 0.76 12.70
C GLN A 126 21.95 0.09 14.10
N SER A 127 20.79 -0.18 14.70
CA SER A 127 20.68 -0.76 16.05
C SER A 127 20.62 -2.30 16.04
N GLY A 128 21.17 -2.96 17.07
CA GLY A 128 21.16 -4.43 17.23
C GLY A 128 19.91 -5.05 17.88
N LEU A 129 18.87 -4.27 18.20
CA LEU A 129 17.73 -4.73 19.01
C LEU A 129 16.60 -5.35 18.19
N ASP A 130 16.57 -6.67 18.00
CA ASP A 130 15.67 -7.31 17.02
C ASP A 130 14.17 -7.30 17.36
N GLU A 131 13.75 -7.47 18.61
CA GLU A 131 12.33 -7.64 18.93
C GLU A 131 11.52 -6.34 18.94
N LYS A 132 12.12 -5.22 19.38
CA LYS A 132 11.45 -3.90 19.43
C LYS A 132 11.49 -3.16 18.10
N LYS A 133 12.35 -3.57 17.15
CA LYS A 133 12.50 -2.96 15.82
C LYS A 133 11.18 -2.81 15.09
N ILE A 134 10.32 -3.84 15.12
CA ILE A 134 9.08 -3.83 14.35
C ILE A 134 8.13 -2.70 14.78
N LEU A 135 8.05 -2.41 16.08
CA LEU A 135 7.20 -1.34 16.61
C LEU A 135 7.77 0.04 16.27
N VAL A 136 9.09 0.20 16.28
CA VAL A 136 9.74 1.46 15.88
C VAL A 136 9.55 1.72 14.38
N ILE A 137 9.73 0.69 13.54
CA ILE A 137 9.45 0.77 12.10
C ILE A 137 7.96 1.07 11.86
N GLN A 138 7.06 0.43 12.61
CA GLN A 138 5.62 0.68 12.55
C GLN A 138 5.30 2.15 12.85
N HIS A 139 5.86 2.69 13.94
CA HIS A 139 5.66 4.08 14.33
C HIS A 139 6.16 5.04 13.25
N ALA A 140 7.37 4.81 12.73
CA ALA A 140 7.92 5.61 11.63
C ALA A 140 7.02 5.54 10.38
N LEU A 141 6.54 4.35 10.02
CA LEU A 141 5.62 4.16 8.90
C LEU A 141 4.33 4.97 9.08
N LYS A 142 3.70 4.89 10.26
CA LYS A 142 2.46 5.62 10.57
C LYS A 142 2.67 7.13 10.52
N GLU A 143 3.75 7.65 11.12
CA GLU A 143 4.03 9.09 11.13
C GLU A 143 4.31 9.63 9.73
N VAL A 144 5.08 8.92 8.89
CA VAL A 144 5.29 9.34 7.50
C VAL A 144 3.98 9.28 6.71
N ALA A 145 3.19 8.21 6.85
CA ALA A 145 1.88 8.12 6.20
C ALA A 145 0.96 9.29 6.60
N LEU A 146 0.90 9.60 7.91
CA LEU A 146 0.14 10.71 8.44
C LEU A 146 0.64 12.06 7.90
N ALA A 147 1.95 12.24 7.75
CA ALA A 147 2.51 13.43 7.12
C ALA A 147 2.07 13.60 5.67
N LEU A 148 1.99 12.51 4.90
CA LEU A 148 1.48 12.54 3.52
C LEU A 148 0.02 13.01 3.47
N HIS A 149 -0.82 12.58 4.43
CA HIS A 149 -2.20 13.05 4.57
C HIS A 149 -2.32 14.54 4.92
N ASN A 150 -1.32 15.11 5.59
CA ASN A 150 -1.35 16.47 6.11
C ASN A 150 -0.57 17.47 5.24
N GLY A 151 -0.38 17.18 3.95
CA GLY A 151 0.28 18.08 3.01
C GLY A 151 1.81 17.93 2.92
N GLY A 152 2.38 16.87 3.50
CA GLY A 152 3.78 16.49 3.35
C GLY A 152 4.06 15.64 2.10
N LEU A 153 3.24 15.73 1.06
CA LEU A 153 3.39 14.92 -0.16
C LEU A 153 4.53 15.48 -1.03
N THR A 154 5.72 14.90 -0.85
CA THR A 154 6.92 15.15 -1.67
C THR A 154 7.40 13.85 -2.28
N ILE A 155 8.16 13.89 -3.37
CA ILE A 155 8.81 12.69 -3.93
C ILE A 155 9.76 12.07 -2.89
N PHE A 156 10.47 12.91 -2.11
CA PHE A 156 11.34 12.45 -1.03
C PHE A 156 10.57 11.64 0.03
N ASN A 157 9.50 12.21 0.60
CA ASN A 157 8.70 11.54 1.65
C ASN A 157 7.99 10.29 1.08
N ALA A 158 7.49 10.34 -0.15
CA ALA A 158 6.88 9.19 -0.82
C ALA A 158 7.88 8.04 -1.04
N THR A 159 9.10 8.37 -1.45
CA THR A 159 10.18 7.38 -1.65
C THR A 159 10.56 6.72 -0.33
N TRP A 160 10.73 7.52 0.73
CA TRP A 160 11.03 7.02 2.06
C TRP A 160 9.89 6.21 2.66
N PHE A 161 8.64 6.67 2.51
CA PHE A 161 7.46 5.93 2.92
C PHE A 161 7.46 4.52 2.33
N ILE A 162 7.70 4.38 1.03
CA ILE A 162 7.70 3.08 0.37
C ILE A 162 8.85 2.20 0.85
N ARG A 163 10.04 2.77 1.08
CA ARG A 163 11.17 2.02 1.66
C ARG A 163 10.84 1.50 3.07
N ILE A 164 10.29 2.34 3.93
CA ILE A 164 9.90 1.99 5.30
C ILE A 164 8.77 0.94 5.26
N TYR A 165 7.77 1.12 4.38
CA TYR A 165 6.67 0.19 4.19
C TYR A 165 7.16 -1.19 3.78
N LEU A 166 8.01 -1.29 2.76
CA LEU A 166 8.56 -2.57 2.31
C LEU A 166 9.39 -3.24 3.40
N LYS A 167 10.20 -2.48 4.16
CA LYS A 167 10.94 -3.04 5.29
C LYS A 167 10.03 -3.52 6.41
N TYR A 168 8.95 -2.80 6.67
CA TYR A 168 7.94 -3.18 7.64
C TYR A 168 7.25 -4.49 7.26
N ILE A 169 6.77 -4.60 6.01
CA ILE A 169 6.14 -5.82 5.49
C ILE A 169 7.11 -7.01 5.53
N GLU A 170 8.37 -6.82 5.13
CA GLU A 170 9.39 -7.86 5.20
C GLU A 170 9.59 -8.37 6.64
N THR A 171 9.77 -7.45 7.58
CA THR A 171 9.99 -7.77 9.00
C THR A 171 8.75 -8.47 9.61
N LEU A 172 7.56 -7.98 9.27
CA LEU A 172 6.30 -8.54 9.74
C LEU A 172 6.05 -9.94 9.15
N ASN A 173 6.39 -10.17 7.88
CA ASN A 173 6.27 -11.48 7.23
C ASN A 173 7.14 -12.54 7.92
N VAL A 174 8.38 -12.20 8.31
CA VAL A 174 9.24 -13.11 9.09
C VAL A 174 8.57 -13.47 10.42
N LYS A 175 7.99 -12.49 11.12
CA LYS A 175 7.26 -12.72 12.37
C LYS A 175 6.05 -13.64 12.14
N TYR A 176 5.22 -13.36 11.14
CA TYR A 176 4.04 -14.16 10.80
C TYR A 176 4.40 -15.61 10.45
N LYS A 177 5.45 -15.83 9.64
CA LYS A 177 5.95 -17.18 9.32
C LYS A 177 6.32 -17.97 10.58
N ARG A 178 7.02 -17.33 11.52
CA ARG A 178 7.40 -17.96 12.80
C ARG A 178 6.16 -18.35 13.60
N HIS A 179 5.20 -17.44 13.77
CA HIS A 179 3.97 -17.73 14.53
C HIS A 179 3.06 -18.74 13.83
N PHE A 180 2.96 -18.73 12.51
CA PHE A 180 2.18 -19.73 11.78
C PHE A 180 2.74 -21.14 12.02
N ALA A 181 4.06 -21.31 11.91
CA ALA A 181 4.72 -22.60 12.13
C ALA A 181 4.48 -23.16 13.55
N THR A 182 4.38 -22.30 14.56
CA THR A 182 4.14 -22.70 15.96
C THR A 182 2.67 -22.88 16.31
N THR A 183 1.74 -22.29 15.56
CA THR A 183 0.29 -22.28 15.87
C THR A 183 -0.50 -23.34 15.12
N VAL A 184 -0.08 -23.73 13.91
CA VAL A 184 -0.84 -24.63 13.02
C VAL A 184 -1.13 -26.02 13.60
N ARG A 185 -0.26 -26.52 14.49
CA ARG A 185 -0.42 -27.82 15.18
C ARG A 185 -0.57 -27.67 16.69
N HIS A 186 -0.93 -26.49 17.17
CA HIS A 186 -1.04 -26.23 18.60
C HIS A 186 -2.18 -27.05 19.23
N TYR A 187 -2.05 -27.54 20.46
CA TYR A 187 -3.09 -28.38 21.09
C TYR A 187 -4.40 -27.63 21.34
N ASN A 188 -4.33 -26.32 21.59
CA ASN A 188 -5.49 -25.46 21.77
C ASN A 188 -6.14 -25.08 20.42
N LYS A 189 -7.41 -25.45 20.24
CA LYS A 189 -8.18 -25.18 19.00
C LYS A 189 -8.30 -23.69 18.67
N LYS A 190 -8.44 -22.80 19.66
CA LYS A 190 -8.53 -21.34 19.41
C LYS A 190 -7.23 -20.81 18.78
N ILE A 191 -6.09 -21.34 19.21
CA ILE A 191 -4.78 -20.99 18.64
C ILE A 191 -4.65 -21.52 17.21
N GLN A 192 -5.14 -22.74 16.94
CA GLN A 192 -5.22 -23.27 15.59
C GLN A 192 -6.14 -22.43 14.69
N ASP A 193 -7.28 -21.97 15.19
CA ASP A 193 -8.21 -21.15 14.42
C ASP A 193 -7.55 -19.79 14.04
N ILE A 194 -6.86 -19.14 14.99
CA ILE A 194 -6.08 -17.92 14.71
C ILE A 194 -4.95 -18.16 13.69
N SER A 195 -4.38 -19.37 13.63
CA SER A 195 -3.32 -19.68 12.65
C SER A 195 -3.78 -19.47 11.20
N LYS A 196 -5.07 -19.67 10.91
CA LYS A 196 -5.66 -19.42 9.59
C LYS A 196 -5.64 -17.92 9.25
N ASP A 197 -5.97 -17.07 10.20
CA ASP A 197 -5.92 -15.61 10.03
C ASP A 197 -4.49 -15.10 9.85
N ILE A 198 -3.55 -15.65 10.61
CA ILE A 198 -2.11 -15.38 10.45
C ILE A 198 -1.68 -15.77 9.03
N HIS A 199 -2.04 -16.98 8.59
CA HIS A 199 -1.69 -17.44 7.25
C HIS A 199 -2.30 -16.56 6.14
N GLY A 200 -3.59 -16.24 6.23
CA GLY A 200 -4.25 -15.38 5.23
C GLY A 200 -3.62 -13.99 5.14
N ARG A 201 -3.29 -13.36 6.28
CA ARG A 201 -2.57 -12.07 6.31
C ARG A 201 -1.13 -12.20 5.80
N GLN A 202 -0.46 -13.31 6.06
CA GLN A 202 0.86 -13.60 5.49
C GLN A 202 0.81 -13.66 3.96
N MET A 203 -0.19 -14.32 3.38
CA MET A 203 -0.39 -14.37 1.93
C MET A 203 -0.70 -12.98 1.37
N CYS A 204 -1.51 -12.15 2.06
CA CYS A 204 -1.71 -10.75 1.67
C CYS A 204 -0.39 -9.96 1.66
N MET A 205 0.51 -10.18 2.63
CA MET A 205 1.81 -9.50 2.66
C MET A 205 2.68 -9.84 1.46
N MET A 206 2.59 -11.06 0.92
CA MET A 206 3.29 -11.41 -0.32
C MET A 206 2.80 -10.58 -1.52
N ALA A 207 1.49 -10.36 -1.62
CA ALA A 207 0.91 -9.47 -2.63
C ALA A 207 1.35 -8.01 -2.42
N MET A 208 1.37 -7.52 -1.16
CA MET A 208 1.90 -6.18 -0.83
C MET A 208 3.38 -6.03 -1.21
N TYR A 209 4.17 -7.10 -1.12
CA TYR A 209 5.60 -7.08 -1.44
C TYR A 209 5.87 -6.96 -2.95
N GLN A 210 4.93 -7.33 -3.82
CA GLN A 210 5.04 -7.10 -5.28
C GLN A 210 5.17 -5.60 -5.63
N LEU A 211 4.87 -4.67 -4.71
CA LEU A 211 5.21 -3.26 -4.85
C LEU A 211 6.72 -3.04 -5.11
N LYS A 212 7.60 -3.92 -4.60
CA LYS A 212 9.05 -3.85 -4.80
C LYS A 212 9.44 -3.80 -6.27
N GLU A 213 8.73 -4.54 -7.12
CA GLU A 213 8.95 -4.57 -8.57
C GLU A 213 8.62 -3.21 -9.22
N ASN A 214 7.76 -2.41 -8.59
CA ASN A 214 7.37 -1.07 -9.05
C ASN A 214 8.28 0.05 -8.51
N LEU A 215 9.28 -0.27 -7.69
CA LEU A 215 10.29 0.71 -7.26
C LEU A 215 11.09 1.27 -8.44
N GLY A 216 11.23 0.51 -9.52
CA GLY A 216 11.82 0.99 -10.77
C GLY A 216 11.10 2.22 -11.33
N ASN A 217 9.77 2.28 -11.20
CA ASN A 217 8.97 3.42 -11.65
C ASN A 217 9.21 4.67 -10.80
N LEU A 218 9.43 4.52 -9.49
CA LEU A 218 9.83 5.63 -8.61
C LEU A 218 11.25 6.11 -8.91
N SER A 219 12.17 5.18 -9.18
CA SER A 219 13.53 5.52 -9.59
C SER A 219 13.54 6.28 -10.91
N LEU A 220 12.73 5.85 -11.89
CA LEU A 220 12.53 6.55 -13.15
C LEU A 220 11.90 7.93 -12.95
N LEU A 221 10.89 8.05 -12.09
CA LEU A 221 10.27 9.32 -11.74
C LEU A 221 11.29 10.27 -11.10
N ASN A 222 12.08 9.79 -10.13
CA ASN A 222 13.13 10.56 -9.47
C ASN A 222 14.23 10.99 -10.45
N THR A 223 14.57 10.14 -11.43
CA THR A 223 15.55 10.44 -12.48
C THR A 223 15.02 11.49 -13.45
N ARG A 224 13.78 11.34 -13.94
CA ARG A 224 13.13 12.30 -14.86
C ARG A 224 12.92 13.66 -14.22
N LEU A 225 12.73 13.68 -12.91
CA LEU A 225 12.47 14.89 -12.14
C LEU A 225 13.72 15.39 -11.42
N HIS A 226 14.90 14.81 -11.68
CA HIS A 226 16.16 15.22 -11.07
C HIS A 226 16.42 16.72 -11.30
N GLY A 227 16.78 17.44 -10.24
CA GLY A 227 16.95 18.91 -10.27
C GLY A 227 15.65 19.72 -10.36
N SER A 228 14.47 19.11 -10.35
CA SER A 228 13.19 19.83 -10.33
C SER A 228 12.72 20.15 -8.91
N SER A 229 11.88 21.19 -8.78
CA SER A 229 11.25 21.55 -7.50
C SER A 229 10.32 20.47 -6.95
N PHE A 230 9.91 19.48 -7.75
CA PHE A 230 9.06 18.37 -7.30
C PHE A 230 9.77 17.38 -6.38
N ILE A 231 11.11 17.34 -6.38
CA ILE A 231 11.87 16.50 -5.45
C ILE A 231 11.81 17.07 -4.04
N THR A 232 11.95 18.39 -3.94
CA THR A 232 12.28 19.10 -2.70
C THR A 232 11.12 19.88 -2.11
N GLU A 233 10.10 20.23 -2.88
CA GLU A 233 8.95 20.99 -2.40
C GLU A 233 7.72 20.11 -2.33
N ALA A 234 6.94 20.28 -1.26
CA ALA A 234 5.65 19.61 -1.14
C ALA A 234 4.71 20.09 -2.24
N LEU A 235 3.89 19.17 -2.73
CA LEU A 235 2.73 19.49 -3.55
C LEU A 235 1.59 19.88 -2.62
N THR A 236 1.30 21.17 -2.58
CA THR A 236 0.20 21.71 -1.78
C THR A 236 -1.14 21.47 -2.47
N ASP A 237 -2.20 21.36 -1.66
CA ASP A 237 -3.57 21.24 -2.17
C ASP A 237 -3.94 22.41 -3.09
N LEU A 238 -3.50 23.62 -2.75
CA LEU A 238 -3.73 24.82 -3.55
C LEU A 238 -3.03 24.74 -4.92
N GLU A 239 -1.80 24.21 -4.98
CA GLU A 239 -1.11 23.99 -6.25
C GLU A 239 -1.85 22.96 -7.10
N LEU A 240 -2.33 21.87 -6.48
CA LEU A 240 -3.11 20.86 -7.18
C LEU A 240 -4.43 21.41 -7.72
N GLU A 241 -5.16 22.19 -6.92
CA GLU A 241 -6.41 22.85 -7.35
C GLU A 241 -6.16 23.84 -8.49
N LYS A 242 -5.11 24.67 -8.39
CA LYS A 242 -4.73 25.61 -9.46
C LYS A 242 -4.31 24.88 -10.72
N ALA A 243 -3.55 23.79 -10.61
CA ALA A 243 -3.16 22.96 -11.74
C ALA A 243 -4.39 22.30 -12.39
N ALA A 244 -5.29 21.73 -11.57
CA ALA A 244 -6.53 21.16 -12.04
C ALA A 244 -7.40 22.19 -12.77
N ASN A 245 -7.48 23.43 -12.26
CA ASN A 245 -8.19 24.54 -12.90
C ASN A 245 -7.54 24.97 -14.22
N ALA A 246 -6.21 25.00 -14.30
CA ALA A 246 -5.49 25.32 -15.53
C ALA A 246 -5.80 24.30 -16.65
N PHE A 247 -5.86 23.01 -16.30
CA PHE A 247 -6.31 21.96 -17.24
C PHE A 247 -7.73 22.18 -17.77
N GLN A 248 -8.68 22.62 -16.93
CA GLN A 248 -10.07 22.85 -17.37
C GLN A 248 -10.14 23.99 -18.39
N ASN A 249 -9.24 24.96 -18.26
CA ASN A 249 -9.17 26.12 -19.14
C ASN A 249 -8.28 25.90 -20.37
N GLY A 250 -7.75 24.68 -20.58
CA GLY A 250 -6.87 24.35 -21.71
C GLY A 250 -5.45 24.93 -21.63
N ASP A 251 -5.03 25.43 -20.46
CA ASP A 251 -3.72 26.04 -20.23
C ASP A 251 -2.83 25.09 -19.40
N GLU A 252 -2.52 23.92 -19.96
CA GLU A 252 -1.78 22.85 -19.27
C GLU A 252 -0.33 23.24 -18.94
N GLU A 253 0.24 24.18 -19.68
CA GLU A 253 1.61 24.68 -19.51
C GLU A 253 1.71 25.83 -18.50
N LYS A 254 0.56 26.28 -17.95
CA LYS A 254 0.49 27.37 -16.97
C LYS A 254 1.44 27.14 -15.81
N LYS A 255 2.25 28.14 -15.51
CA LYS A 255 3.04 28.17 -14.27
C LYS A 255 2.10 28.39 -13.08
N VAL A 256 2.05 27.42 -12.18
CA VAL A 256 1.18 27.45 -10.99
C VAL A 256 1.91 28.05 -9.79
N SER A 257 3.16 27.64 -9.58
CA SER A 257 4.01 28.07 -8.47
C SER A 257 5.48 27.89 -8.81
N GLY A 258 6.29 28.94 -8.62
CA GLY A 258 7.70 28.93 -9.00
C GLY A 258 7.89 28.45 -10.46
N ASN A 259 8.62 27.34 -10.62
CA ASN A 259 8.85 26.68 -11.91
C ASN A 259 7.96 25.46 -12.18
N LYS A 260 6.96 25.18 -11.33
CA LYS A 260 6.02 24.06 -11.49
C LYS A 260 4.91 24.43 -12.48
N LYS A 261 4.82 23.67 -13.56
CA LYS A 261 3.73 23.74 -14.55
C LYS A 261 2.56 22.86 -14.15
N ALA A 262 1.36 23.21 -14.59
CA ALA A 262 0.15 22.45 -14.26
C ALA A 262 0.22 20.98 -14.71
N ASN A 263 0.66 20.71 -15.94
CA ASN A 263 0.85 19.35 -16.45
C ASN A 263 1.82 18.50 -15.62
N HIS A 264 2.92 19.08 -15.17
CA HIS A 264 3.87 18.38 -14.30
C HIS A 264 3.27 18.09 -12.92
N ILE A 265 2.53 19.04 -12.32
CA ILE A 265 1.84 18.82 -11.03
C ILE A 265 0.86 17.65 -11.14
N ILE A 266 0.02 17.64 -12.19
CA ILE A 266 -0.95 16.57 -12.41
C ILE A 266 -0.25 15.24 -12.68
N PHE A 267 0.77 15.22 -13.54
CA PHE A 267 1.54 14.01 -13.88
C PHE A 267 2.19 13.39 -12.62
N VAL A 268 2.86 14.18 -11.80
CA VAL A 268 3.49 13.71 -10.55
C VAL A 268 2.42 13.18 -9.60
N THR A 269 1.33 13.91 -9.43
CA THR A 269 0.23 13.52 -8.53
C THR A 269 -0.42 12.20 -8.95
N MET A 270 -0.75 12.04 -10.24
CA MET A 270 -1.33 10.80 -10.76
C MET A 270 -0.36 9.62 -10.64
N THR A 271 0.93 9.85 -10.90
CA THR A 271 1.95 8.81 -10.76
C THR A 271 2.10 8.34 -9.31
N LEU A 272 2.16 9.27 -8.35
CA LEU A 272 2.19 8.93 -6.92
C LEU A 272 0.93 8.18 -6.50
N CYS A 273 -0.25 8.61 -6.94
CA CYS A 273 -1.51 7.92 -6.66
C CYS A 273 -1.53 6.49 -7.22
N LEU A 274 -1.00 6.28 -8.43
CA LEU A 274 -0.90 4.96 -9.05
C LEU A 274 0.02 4.02 -8.25
N ILE A 275 1.14 4.54 -7.74
CA ILE A 275 2.08 3.78 -6.91
C ILE A 275 1.44 3.43 -5.57
N PHE A 276 0.76 4.40 -4.95
CA PHE A 276 0.06 4.22 -3.68
C PHE A 276 -1.17 3.32 -3.81
N ALA A 277 -1.73 3.12 -5.00
CA ALA A 277 -2.93 2.32 -5.22
C ALA A 277 -2.78 0.88 -4.68
N LYS A 278 -1.56 0.35 -4.63
CA LYS A 278 -1.27 -0.99 -4.11
C LYS A 278 -1.03 -1.03 -2.59
N ILE A 279 -1.18 0.10 -1.90
CA ILE A 279 -0.85 0.28 -0.49
C ILE A 279 -2.14 0.62 0.29
N PRO A 280 -2.73 -0.34 1.03
CA PRO A 280 -4.09 -0.18 1.55
C PRO A 280 -4.23 0.95 2.56
N ILE A 281 -3.19 1.19 3.36
CA ILE A 281 -3.20 2.25 4.38
C ILE A 281 -3.34 3.65 3.75
N LEU A 282 -3.03 3.82 2.46
CA LEU A 282 -3.14 5.09 1.73
C LEU A 282 -4.42 5.23 0.90
N LYS A 283 -5.38 4.30 1.01
CA LYS A 283 -6.63 4.32 0.21
C LYS A 283 -7.39 5.64 0.33
N ASN A 284 -7.46 6.21 1.53
CA ASN A 284 -8.14 7.49 1.76
C ASN A 284 -7.39 8.67 1.14
N LEU A 285 -6.05 8.69 1.21
CA LEU A 285 -5.22 9.73 0.60
C LEU A 285 -5.51 9.80 -0.91
N ILE A 286 -5.48 8.66 -1.58
CA ILE A 286 -5.74 8.58 -3.03
C ILE A 286 -7.14 9.08 -3.35
N LYS A 287 -8.15 8.62 -2.60
CA LYS A 287 -9.54 9.05 -2.80
C LYS A 287 -9.69 10.57 -2.69
N ASP A 288 -9.07 11.19 -1.68
CA ASP A 288 -9.18 12.62 -1.44
C ASP A 288 -8.35 13.43 -2.45
N THR A 289 -7.18 12.94 -2.86
CA THR A 289 -6.38 13.55 -3.93
C THR A 289 -7.08 13.49 -5.28
N LEU A 290 -7.64 12.34 -5.68
CA LEU A 290 -8.31 12.19 -6.97
C LEU A 290 -9.58 13.02 -7.10
N LYS A 291 -10.28 13.29 -5.98
CA LYS A 291 -11.46 14.18 -5.94
C LYS A 291 -11.12 15.64 -6.24
N LYS A 292 -9.91 16.10 -5.91
CA LYS A 292 -9.46 17.49 -6.16
C LYS A 292 -9.21 17.76 -7.64
N ILE A 293 -8.90 16.72 -8.40
CA ILE A 293 -8.75 16.79 -9.86
C ILE A 293 -10.16 16.63 -10.45
N LYS A 294 -10.60 17.47 -11.39
CA LYS A 294 -11.89 17.27 -12.07
C LYS A 294 -11.74 16.42 -13.33
N ASP A 295 -12.84 15.85 -13.81
CA ASP A 295 -12.91 15.00 -14.99
C ASP A 295 -13.04 15.85 -16.27
N THR A 296 -12.00 16.61 -16.60
CA THR A 296 -12.06 17.61 -17.69
C THR A 296 -11.53 17.14 -19.03
N SER A 297 -10.80 16.02 -19.05
CA SER A 297 -10.33 15.39 -20.29
C SER A 297 -10.44 13.88 -20.20
N ARG A 298 -10.59 13.22 -21.36
CA ARG A 298 -10.60 11.77 -21.48
C ARG A 298 -9.39 11.15 -20.78
N ASP A 299 -8.21 11.72 -20.99
CA ASP A 299 -6.95 11.23 -20.41
C ASP A 299 -6.95 11.26 -18.90
N LEU A 300 -7.47 12.33 -18.28
CA LEU A 300 -7.57 12.42 -16.82
C LEU A 300 -8.57 11.42 -16.27
N ILE A 301 -9.71 11.25 -16.94
CA ILE A 301 -10.72 10.24 -16.56
C ILE A 301 -10.09 8.85 -16.60
N LEU A 302 -9.41 8.49 -17.70
CA LEU A 302 -8.79 7.18 -17.87
C LEU A 302 -7.66 6.95 -16.85
N GLN A 303 -6.82 7.94 -16.58
CA GLN A 303 -5.78 7.83 -15.54
C GLN A 303 -6.36 7.57 -14.15
N LYS A 304 -7.42 8.30 -13.77
CA LYS A 304 -8.12 8.06 -12.51
C LYS A 304 -8.72 6.66 -12.45
N LYS A 305 -9.40 6.23 -13.53
CA LYS A 305 -9.98 4.89 -13.61
C LYS A 305 -8.90 3.82 -13.48
N MET A 306 -7.75 3.97 -14.12
CA MET A 306 -6.57 3.09 -13.98
C MET A 306 -6.08 3.02 -12.52
N ILE A 307 -5.95 4.15 -11.83
CA ILE A 307 -5.53 4.19 -10.41
C ILE A 307 -6.55 3.44 -9.53
N LEU A 308 -7.84 3.70 -9.73
CA LEU A 308 -8.92 3.04 -8.99
C LEU A 308 -9.03 1.55 -9.31
N ASN A 309 -8.69 1.13 -10.53
CA ASN A 309 -8.60 -0.28 -10.91
C ASN A 309 -7.40 -0.96 -10.23
N ALA A 310 -6.24 -0.31 -10.16
CA ALA A 310 -5.07 -0.83 -9.46
C ALA A 310 -5.35 -1.07 -7.95
N GLN A 311 -6.15 -0.20 -7.31
CA GLN A 311 -6.63 -0.44 -5.95
C GLN A 311 -7.47 -1.71 -5.86
N ARG A 312 -8.44 -1.88 -6.75
CA ARG A 312 -9.32 -3.07 -6.77
C ARG A 312 -8.57 -4.36 -7.06
N VAL A 313 -7.57 -4.32 -7.95
CA VAL A 313 -6.69 -5.47 -8.21
C VAL A 313 -6.04 -5.94 -6.91
N SER A 314 -5.56 -5.00 -6.09
CA SER A 314 -4.93 -5.31 -4.80
C SER A 314 -5.96 -5.88 -3.81
N GLU A 315 -7.17 -5.31 -3.76
CA GLU A 315 -8.28 -5.83 -2.94
C GLU A 315 -8.68 -7.25 -3.35
N TYR A 316 -8.75 -7.52 -4.66
CA TYR A 316 -9.02 -8.85 -5.21
C TYR A 316 -7.93 -9.85 -4.79
N GLN A 317 -6.65 -9.51 -4.96
CA GLN A 317 -5.53 -10.37 -4.55
C GLN A 317 -5.56 -10.67 -3.05
N PHE A 318 -5.98 -9.72 -2.21
CA PHE A 318 -6.17 -9.98 -0.78
C PHE A 318 -7.34 -10.90 -0.48
N ALA A 319 -8.46 -10.77 -1.19
CA ALA A 319 -9.59 -11.67 -1.03
C ALA A 319 -9.20 -13.11 -1.39
N ILE A 320 -8.50 -13.30 -2.52
CA ILE A 320 -7.91 -14.59 -2.91
C ILE A 320 -6.96 -15.12 -1.83
N ALA A 321 -6.03 -14.30 -1.36
CA ALA A 321 -5.05 -14.69 -0.34
C ALA A 321 -5.67 -15.11 1.00
N ARG A 322 -6.85 -14.58 1.33
CA ARG A 322 -7.62 -14.95 2.54
C ARG A 322 -8.57 -16.13 2.33
N GLY A 323 -8.70 -16.63 1.09
CA GLY A 323 -9.69 -17.64 0.73
C GLY A 323 -11.13 -17.10 0.72
N ASP A 324 -11.34 -15.78 0.69
CA ASP A 324 -12.67 -15.17 0.62
C ASP A 324 -13.16 -15.14 -0.83
N GLN A 325 -13.67 -16.28 -1.29
CA GLN A 325 -14.16 -16.44 -2.67
C GLN A 325 -15.32 -15.49 -2.98
N LYS A 326 -16.18 -15.18 -2.01
CA LYS A 326 -17.33 -14.30 -2.21
C LYS A 326 -16.86 -12.86 -2.46
N ALA A 327 -15.96 -12.35 -1.64
CA ALA A 327 -15.38 -11.03 -1.85
C ALA A 327 -14.57 -11.00 -3.16
N ALA A 328 -13.78 -12.04 -3.45
CA ALA A 328 -12.99 -12.11 -4.68
C ALA A 328 -13.87 -12.08 -5.94
N SER A 329 -14.93 -12.90 -5.99
CA SER A 329 -15.91 -12.92 -7.09
C SER A 329 -16.57 -11.56 -7.29
N HIS A 330 -16.99 -10.91 -6.20
CA HIS A 330 -17.62 -9.60 -6.26
C HIS A 330 -16.66 -8.53 -6.80
N ILE A 331 -15.42 -8.49 -6.30
CA ILE A 331 -14.41 -7.52 -6.75
C ILE A 331 -14.01 -7.77 -8.20
N ALA A 332 -13.84 -9.05 -8.60
CA ALA A 332 -13.54 -9.43 -9.99
C ALA A 332 -14.62 -8.93 -10.95
N THR A 333 -15.89 -9.13 -10.60
CA THR A 333 -17.04 -8.63 -11.39
C THR A 333 -16.96 -7.12 -11.57
N ILE A 334 -16.70 -6.37 -10.49
CA ILE A 334 -16.57 -4.90 -10.55
C ILE A 334 -15.42 -4.49 -11.47
N ILE A 335 -14.25 -5.13 -11.37
CA ILE A 335 -13.10 -4.79 -12.23
C ILE A 335 -13.45 -5.06 -13.69
N TYR A 336 -14.05 -6.21 -13.99
CA TYR A 336 -14.42 -6.63 -15.33
C TYR A 336 -15.43 -5.66 -15.95
N GLU A 337 -16.57 -5.44 -15.30
CA GLU A 337 -17.63 -4.56 -15.78
C GLU A 337 -17.17 -3.12 -15.94
N LYS A 338 -16.41 -2.57 -14.97
CA LYS A 338 -15.89 -1.21 -15.08
C LYS A 338 -14.90 -1.07 -16.22
N SER A 339 -14.12 -2.10 -16.50
CA SER A 339 -13.19 -2.10 -17.63
C SER A 339 -13.95 -2.10 -18.96
N LEU A 340 -14.96 -2.95 -19.11
CA LEU A 340 -15.83 -2.96 -20.30
C LEU A 340 -16.56 -1.64 -20.51
N ASN A 341 -17.15 -1.07 -19.45
CA ASN A 341 -17.82 0.23 -19.52
C ASN A 341 -16.84 1.34 -19.92
N THR A 342 -15.61 1.31 -19.40
CA THR A 342 -14.59 2.29 -19.79
C THR A 342 -14.19 2.17 -21.25
N ILE A 343 -14.11 0.94 -21.76
CA ILE A 343 -13.84 0.69 -23.18
C ILE A 343 -14.98 1.26 -24.03
N LYS A 344 -16.22 0.91 -23.71
CA LYS A 344 -17.41 1.37 -24.43
C LYS A 344 -17.55 2.90 -24.43
N GLU A 345 -17.40 3.53 -23.26
CA GLU A 345 -17.62 4.98 -23.10
C GLU A 345 -16.54 5.83 -23.76
N TYR A 346 -15.28 5.37 -23.77
CA TYR A 346 -14.14 6.25 -24.09
C TYR A 346 -13.19 5.73 -25.17
N LEU A 347 -13.20 4.42 -25.48
CA LEU A 347 -12.12 3.75 -26.22
C LEU A 347 -12.59 2.85 -27.37
N GLU A 348 -13.89 2.63 -27.53
CA GLU A 348 -14.47 1.64 -28.46
C GLU A 348 -13.90 1.77 -29.88
N ASN A 349 -13.66 3.00 -30.34
CA ASN A 349 -13.10 3.33 -31.66
C ASN A 349 -11.80 4.16 -31.58
N ALA A 350 -11.18 4.26 -30.41
CA ALA A 350 -9.94 5.01 -30.25
C ALA A 350 -8.71 4.20 -30.69
N ILE A 351 -7.72 4.89 -31.29
CA ILE A 351 -6.34 4.40 -31.41
C ILE A 351 -5.67 4.58 -30.05
N LEU A 352 -5.02 3.53 -29.55
CA LEU A 352 -4.44 3.47 -28.21
C LEU A 352 -2.95 3.82 -28.25
N TYR A 353 -2.56 4.93 -27.64
CA TYR A 353 -1.19 5.44 -27.61
C TYR A 353 -0.56 5.38 -26.22
N LYS A 354 -1.39 5.37 -25.17
CA LYS A 354 -0.94 5.55 -23.79
C LYS A 354 -1.35 4.36 -22.93
N ASN A 355 -0.55 4.08 -21.89
CA ASN A 355 -0.77 2.96 -20.98
C ASN A 355 -2.18 2.93 -20.38
N PHE A 356 -2.72 4.07 -19.96
CA PHE A 356 -4.06 4.16 -19.36
C PHE A 356 -5.21 3.92 -20.36
N GLU A 357 -4.96 3.99 -21.66
CA GLU A 357 -5.92 3.64 -22.71
C GLU A 357 -5.95 2.12 -22.94
N VAL A 358 -4.82 1.45 -22.69
CA VAL A 358 -4.69 0.00 -22.83
C VAL A 358 -5.10 -0.75 -21.56
N ASP A 359 -4.90 -0.15 -20.38
CA ASP A 359 -5.20 -0.75 -19.07
C ASP A 359 -6.57 -1.47 -19.00
N PRO A 360 -7.71 -0.87 -19.38
CA PRO A 360 -9.00 -1.56 -19.23
C PRO A 360 -9.11 -2.83 -20.10
N PHE A 361 -8.48 -2.87 -21.28
CA PHE A 361 -8.46 -4.07 -22.12
C PHE A 361 -7.70 -5.21 -21.43
N ILE A 362 -6.49 -4.89 -20.93
CA ILE A 362 -5.64 -5.84 -20.21
C ILE A 362 -6.30 -6.30 -18.91
N LYS A 363 -6.94 -5.39 -18.15
CA LYS A 363 -7.56 -5.73 -16.87
C LYS A 363 -8.80 -6.60 -17.02
N ALA A 364 -9.65 -6.36 -18.01
CA ALA A 364 -10.78 -7.23 -18.30
C ALA A 364 -10.31 -8.65 -18.66
N ALA A 365 -9.33 -8.77 -19.57
CA ALA A 365 -8.78 -10.06 -19.96
C ALA A 365 -8.05 -10.77 -18.81
N TRP A 366 -7.28 -10.02 -18.00
CA TRP A 366 -6.58 -10.58 -16.86
C TRP A 366 -7.56 -11.13 -15.83
N ILE A 367 -8.63 -10.39 -15.50
CA ILE A 367 -9.67 -10.91 -14.60
C ILE A 367 -10.36 -12.12 -15.18
N ALA A 368 -10.71 -12.13 -16.48
CA ALA A 368 -11.30 -13.30 -17.12
C ALA A 368 -10.47 -14.57 -16.90
N LYS A 369 -9.15 -14.44 -17.02
CA LYS A 369 -8.20 -15.53 -16.75
C LYS A 369 -8.09 -15.85 -15.25
N ASP A 370 -7.85 -14.86 -14.40
CA ASP A 370 -7.47 -15.08 -13.00
C ASP A 370 -8.64 -15.55 -12.14
N SER A 371 -9.86 -15.13 -12.50
CA SER A 371 -11.07 -15.42 -11.73
C SER A 371 -11.87 -16.63 -12.20
N HIS A 372 -11.35 -17.43 -13.14
CA HIS A 372 -12.12 -18.52 -13.76
C HIS A 372 -12.68 -19.53 -12.74
N GLN A 373 -11.94 -19.83 -11.66
CA GLN A 373 -12.41 -20.74 -10.60
C GLN A 373 -13.50 -20.15 -9.68
N LEU A 374 -13.85 -18.87 -9.84
CA LEU A 374 -14.81 -18.16 -8.97
C LEU A 374 -16.20 -18.05 -9.59
N PHE A 375 -16.37 -18.45 -10.85
CA PHE A 375 -17.59 -18.21 -11.62
C PHE A 375 -18.14 -19.50 -12.22
N THR A 376 -19.39 -19.42 -12.67
CA THR A 376 -20.00 -20.53 -13.41
C THR A 376 -19.32 -20.71 -14.76
N GLU A 377 -19.31 -21.94 -15.26
CA GLU A 377 -18.68 -22.29 -16.53
C GLU A 377 -19.15 -21.41 -17.70
N THR A 378 -20.45 -21.14 -17.79
CA THR A 378 -21.02 -20.24 -18.81
C THR A 378 -20.42 -18.84 -18.72
N THR A 379 -20.30 -18.30 -17.50
CA THR A 379 -19.69 -16.98 -17.27
C THR A 379 -18.21 -16.99 -17.61
N VAL A 380 -17.47 -18.05 -17.23
CA VAL A 380 -16.05 -18.21 -17.54
C VAL A 380 -15.82 -18.20 -19.05
N LYS A 381 -16.58 -19.01 -19.80
CA LYS A 381 -16.47 -19.08 -21.26
C LYS A 381 -16.71 -17.70 -21.91
N GLN A 382 -17.78 -17.02 -21.52
CA GLN A 382 -18.09 -15.66 -22.00
C GLN A 382 -16.96 -14.67 -21.67
N HIS A 383 -16.45 -14.72 -20.44
CA HIS A 383 -15.37 -13.84 -20.01
C HIS A 383 -14.07 -14.10 -20.78
N LEU A 384 -13.68 -15.37 -20.98
CA LEU A 384 -12.47 -15.75 -21.70
C LEU A 384 -12.56 -15.40 -23.19
N GLU A 385 -13.69 -15.69 -23.84
CA GLU A 385 -13.95 -15.31 -25.24
C GLU A 385 -13.83 -13.80 -25.40
N LYS A 386 -14.52 -13.03 -24.54
CA LYS A 386 -14.43 -11.57 -24.59
C LYS A 386 -13.02 -11.07 -24.26
N GLY A 387 -12.35 -11.68 -23.29
CA GLY A 387 -10.97 -11.36 -22.92
C GLY A 387 -10.01 -11.52 -24.10
N LYS A 388 -10.16 -12.60 -24.88
CA LYS A 388 -9.39 -12.82 -26.11
C LYS A 388 -9.65 -11.72 -27.15
N GLU A 389 -10.92 -11.38 -27.42
CA GLU A 389 -11.27 -10.30 -28.36
C GLU A 389 -10.62 -8.96 -27.96
N LEU A 390 -10.62 -8.64 -26.67
CA LEU A 390 -9.99 -7.42 -26.17
C LEU A 390 -8.48 -7.43 -26.36
N LEU A 391 -7.82 -8.58 -26.21
CA LEU A 391 -6.38 -8.73 -26.45
C LEU A 391 -6.04 -8.67 -27.94
N ASP A 392 -6.91 -9.15 -28.83
CA ASP A 392 -6.74 -8.99 -30.28
C ASP A 392 -6.69 -7.50 -30.67
N ILE A 393 -7.47 -6.64 -30.01
CA ILE A 393 -7.41 -5.18 -30.20
C ILE A 393 -6.06 -4.61 -29.75
N VAL A 394 -5.52 -5.10 -28.63
CA VAL A 394 -4.23 -4.64 -28.07
C VAL A 394 -3.04 -5.14 -28.91
N LEU A 395 -3.15 -6.33 -29.50
CA LEU A 395 -2.11 -6.91 -30.34
C LEU A 395 -2.19 -6.45 -31.81
N GLY A 396 -3.33 -5.90 -32.22
CA GLY A 396 -3.58 -5.41 -33.57
C GLY A 396 -3.16 -3.95 -33.81
N GLU A 397 -3.48 -3.46 -35.00
CA GLU A 397 -3.04 -2.14 -35.50
C GLU A 397 -3.62 -0.94 -34.74
N ARG A 398 -4.72 -1.14 -34.00
CA ARG A 398 -5.33 -0.10 -33.15
C ARG A 398 -4.47 0.27 -31.94
N CYS A 399 -3.53 -0.57 -31.52
CA CYS A 399 -2.65 -0.27 -30.41
C CYS A 399 -1.26 0.13 -30.91
N GLN A 400 -0.89 1.39 -30.68
CA GLN A 400 0.45 1.91 -30.98
C GLN A 400 1.33 1.97 -29.73
N PHE A 401 0.77 1.67 -28.55
CA PHE A 401 1.52 1.58 -27.31
C PHE A 401 2.29 0.25 -27.23
N LYS A 402 3.58 0.27 -27.59
CA LYS A 402 4.42 -0.94 -27.61
C LYS A 402 4.64 -1.58 -26.23
N GLY A 403 4.50 -0.80 -25.15
CA GLY A 403 4.80 -1.25 -23.78
C GLY A 403 3.88 -2.34 -23.25
N SER A 404 2.75 -2.61 -23.89
CA SER A 404 1.79 -3.65 -23.47
C SER A 404 1.86 -4.92 -24.33
N TYR A 405 2.64 -4.94 -25.42
CA TYR A 405 2.57 -6.01 -26.41
C TYR A 405 2.92 -7.39 -25.82
N GLU A 406 4.07 -7.51 -25.15
CA GLU A 406 4.50 -8.79 -24.56
C GLU A 406 3.53 -9.28 -23.47
N ALA A 407 3.07 -8.37 -22.61
CA ALA A 407 2.11 -8.70 -21.57
C ALA A 407 0.78 -9.19 -22.15
N ALA A 408 0.28 -8.52 -23.20
CA ALA A 408 -0.94 -8.92 -23.90
C ALA A 408 -0.79 -10.28 -24.59
N LYS A 409 0.36 -10.52 -25.23
CA LYS A 409 0.66 -11.78 -25.92
C LYS A 409 0.71 -12.96 -24.94
N ASN A 410 1.41 -12.80 -23.82
CA ASN A 410 1.50 -13.83 -22.79
C ASN A 410 0.12 -14.13 -22.18
N LEU A 411 -0.64 -13.08 -21.86
CA LEU A 411 -1.99 -13.24 -21.32
C LEU A 411 -2.95 -13.91 -22.32
N GLN A 412 -2.83 -13.61 -23.61
CA GLN A 412 -3.63 -14.26 -24.64
C GLN A 412 -3.31 -15.76 -24.73
N ALA A 413 -2.03 -16.13 -24.65
CA ALA A 413 -1.62 -17.54 -24.62
C ALA A 413 -2.19 -18.28 -23.40
N GLU A 414 -2.19 -17.65 -22.22
CA GLU A 414 -2.81 -18.21 -21.01
C GLU A 414 -4.33 -18.40 -21.16
N ILE A 415 -5.04 -17.41 -21.74
CA ILE A 415 -6.48 -17.53 -22.01
C ILE A 415 -6.76 -18.66 -23.00
N LEU A 416 -6.01 -18.74 -24.10
CA LEU A 416 -6.17 -19.79 -25.10
C LEU A 416 -5.95 -21.18 -24.50
N TYR A 417 -4.94 -21.33 -23.64
CA TYR A 417 -4.70 -22.57 -22.92
C TYR A 417 -5.92 -22.98 -22.09
N LEU A 418 -6.46 -22.08 -21.26
CA LEU A 418 -7.65 -22.34 -20.44
C LEU A 418 -8.88 -22.73 -21.30
N MET A 419 -9.08 -22.07 -22.45
CA MET A 419 -10.17 -22.40 -23.37
C MET A 419 -10.03 -23.80 -23.99
N THR A 420 -8.83 -24.37 -24.03
CA THR A 420 -8.55 -25.72 -24.56
C THR A 420 -8.45 -26.81 -23.50
N MET A 421 -8.44 -26.46 -22.21
CA MET A 421 -8.37 -27.45 -21.14
C MET A 421 -9.67 -28.26 -21.06
N PRO A 422 -9.60 -29.60 -20.90
CA PRO A 422 -10.78 -30.43 -20.63
C PRO A 422 -11.54 -29.94 -19.40
N GLU A 423 -12.87 -30.00 -19.46
CA GLU A 423 -13.82 -29.45 -18.47
C GLU A 423 -13.54 -29.88 -17.02
N GLU A 424 -13.01 -31.10 -16.83
CA GLU A 424 -12.67 -31.65 -15.51
C GLU A 424 -11.42 -31.00 -14.88
N MET A 425 -10.49 -30.49 -15.69
CA MET A 425 -9.25 -29.86 -15.23
C MET A 425 -9.36 -28.35 -15.01
N GLN A 426 -10.47 -27.72 -15.38
CA GLN A 426 -10.71 -26.29 -15.07
C GLN A 426 -11.14 -26.04 -13.61
N ARG A 427 -11.44 -27.11 -12.85
CA ARG A 427 -11.91 -27.04 -11.44
C ARG A 427 -10.82 -27.29 -10.39
N TYR A 428 -9.61 -27.66 -10.81
CA TYR A 428 -8.43 -27.86 -9.96
C TYR A 428 -7.42 -26.74 -10.23
#